data_AF-A0A9X7C7H7-F1
#
_entry.id   AF-A0A9X7C7H7-F1
#
_cell.length_a   1.000
_cell.length_b   1.000
_cell.length_c   1.000
_cell.angle_alpha   90.00
_cell.angle_beta   90.00
_cell.angle_gamma   90.00
#
_symmetry.space_group_name_H-M   'P 1'
#
loop_
_entity.id
_entity.type
_entity.pdbx_description
1 polymer ?
#
loop_
_entity_poly.entity_id
_entity_poly.type
_entity_poly.pdbx_seq_one_letter_code
_entity_poly.pdbx_strand_id
1 'polypeptide(L)'
;MLQGCDDSDGIVGGIIDESIASIDHIVNNYIDTMSESTQQKIFQMLLQEASHERHDGWNEWEFALLNICIYFCTNPEWRKGLDRTLEEMLQANSKEGWSGTYRTSQCKKIQLQLIQLYDGSSKEEAFIQTNLQYSEFREKAIQHAFHTCEYEKVIKLCLDGEKQDKNALGLLKKWKTYRYEAYENLGDIENQRKLGLAFVLEDDFTYYEKLKVLYDPSSWLEIREHILSTFESTTYRYRSHMYESILILERLPNKLLAYCQKHPATILHLYESLLPDYSSETHQIFITHLQELAQVARDRKMYKNICQIIQTYRHVGDENLVQEFIEQLKQTYHNRPAFLDELGKISN
;
A
#
# COMPACT_ATOMS: atom_id res chain seq x y z
N MET A 1 -25.79 -8.01 17.72
CA MET A 1 -25.28 -7.83 19.10
C MET A 1 -25.26 -6.37 19.54
N LEU A 2 -24.44 -5.51 18.91
CA LEU A 2 -24.33 -4.10 19.31
C LEU A 2 -25.47 -3.19 18.83
N GLN A 3 -26.35 -3.66 17.94
CA GLN A 3 -27.50 -2.90 17.46
C GLN A 3 -28.51 -2.51 18.56
N GLY A 4 -28.43 -3.13 19.75
CA GLY A 4 -29.28 -2.84 20.90
C GLY A 4 -28.67 -1.88 21.94
N CYS A 5 -27.45 -1.37 21.72
CA CYS A 5 -26.75 -0.50 22.66
C CYS A 5 -25.84 0.50 21.93
N ASP A 6 -25.65 1.69 22.50
CA ASP A 6 -24.66 2.65 21.97
C ASP A 6 -23.26 2.20 22.41
N ASP A 7 -22.44 1.81 21.43
CA ASP A 7 -21.06 1.40 21.62
C ASP A 7 -20.08 2.28 20.83
N SER A 8 -20.45 3.56 20.64
CA SER A 8 -19.59 4.51 19.91
C SER A 8 -18.22 4.71 20.56
N ASP A 9 -18.13 4.49 21.88
CA ASP A 9 -16.87 4.53 22.65
C ASP A 9 -16.14 3.17 22.69
N GLY A 10 -16.69 2.12 22.07
CA GLY A 10 -16.09 0.78 21.97
C GLY A 10 -15.99 -0.01 23.28
N ILE A 11 -16.71 0.42 24.33
CA ILE A 11 -16.66 -0.17 25.67
C ILE A 11 -17.28 -1.58 25.67
N VAL A 12 -18.46 -1.75 25.06
CA VAL A 12 -19.18 -3.02 25.03
C VAL A 12 -18.44 -4.02 24.16
N GLY A 13 -18.01 -3.62 22.97
CA GLY A 13 -17.15 -4.43 22.11
C GLY A 13 -15.87 -4.85 22.83
N GLY A 14 -15.21 -3.91 23.52
CA GLY A 14 -14.01 -4.21 24.33
C GLY A 14 -14.26 -5.25 25.43
N ILE A 15 -15.38 -5.18 26.14
CA ILE A 15 -15.74 -6.18 27.17
C ILE A 15 -15.98 -7.56 26.54
N ILE A 16 -16.57 -7.62 25.35
CA ILE A 16 -16.77 -8.89 24.63
C ILE A 16 -15.42 -9.49 24.24
N ASP A 17 -14.52 -8.67 23.68
CA ASP A 17 -13.17 -9.09 23.33
C ASP A 17 -12.38 -9.58 24.55
N GLU A 18 -12.43 -8.85 25.67
CA GLU A 18 -11.80 -9.25 26.94
C GLU A 18 -12.39 -10.56 27.48
N SER A 19 -13.70 -10.76 27.33
CA SER A 19 -14.38 -11.98 27.75
C SER A 19 -13.93 -13.17 26.91
N ILE A 20 -13.89 -13.03 25.59
CA ILE A 20 -13.42 -14.08 24.67
C ILE A 20 -11.94 -14.37 24.93
N ALA A 21 -11.10 -13.34 25.09
CA ALA A 21 -9.68 -13.50 25.42
C ALA A 21 -9.47 -14.21 26.78
N SER A 22 -10.32 -13.94 27.77
CA SER A 22 -10.30 -14.63 29.05
C SER A 22 -10.66 -16.12 28.90
N ILE A 23 -11.67 -16.44 28.08
CA ILE A 23 -12.04 -17.83 27.77
C ILE A 23 -10.90 -18.53 27.04
N ASP A 24 -10.32 -17.91 26.01
CA ASP A 24 -9.17 -18.43 25.27
C ASP A 24 -8.00 -18.73 26.21
N HIS A 25 -7.65 -17.77 27.09
CA HIS A 25 -6.59 -17.94 28.08
C HIS A 25 -6.86 -19.12 29.03
N ILE A 26 -8.09 -19.25 29.54
CA ILE A 26 -8.45 -20.32 30.46
C ILE A 26 -8.37 -21.68 29.75
N VAL A 27 -8.94 -21.80 28.54
CA VAL A 27 -8.91 -23.05 27.79
C VAL A 27 -7.48 -23.43 27.45
N ASN A 28 -6.72 -22.53 26.82
CA ASN A 28 -5.36 -22.82 26.36
C ASN A 28 -4.42 -23.25 27.52
N ASN A 29 -4.53 -22.65 28.71
CA ASN A 29 -3.62 -22.94 29.82
C ASN A 29 -4.08 -24.08 30.74
N TYR A 30 -5.38 -24.37 30.81
CA TYR A 30 -5.92 -25.27 31.83
C TYR A 30 -6.72 -26.44 31.27
N ILE A 31 -6.87 -26.60 29.95
CA ILE A 31 -7.65 -27.69 29.34
C ILE A 31 -7.24 -29.07 29.89
N ASP A 32 -5.95 -29.35 30.03
CA ASP A 32 -5.43 -30.64 30.52
C ASP A 32 -5.76 -30.91 32.00
N THR A 33 -6.12 -29.87 32.76
CA THR A 33 -6.54 -29.99 34.16
C THR A 33 -8.04 -30.22 34.31
N MET A 34 -8.82 -30.01 33.24
CA MET A 34 -10.27 -30.16 33.24
C MET A 34 -10.64 -31.62 32.96
N SER A 35 -11.72 -32.10 33.60
CA SER A 35 -12.30 -33.40 33.24
C SER A 35 -12.85 -33.36 31.81
N GLU A 36 -12.86 -34.51 31.12
CA GLU A 36 -13.43 -34.64 29.78
C GLU A 36 -14.89 -34.15 29.71
N SER A 37 -15.68 -34.40 30.76
CA SER A 37 -17.06 -33.90 30.87
C SER A 37 -17.15 -32.36 30.88
N THR A 38 -16.19 -31.71 31.54
CA THR A 38 -16.10 -30.24 31.60
C THR A 38 -15.65 -29.69 30.27
N GLN A 39 -14.62 -30.30 29.66
CA GLN A 39 -14.16 -29.96 28.32
C GLN A 39 -15.29 -30.07 27.28
N GLN A 40 -16.04 -31.18 27.29
CA GLN A 40 -17.19 -31.39 26.40
C GLN A 40 -18.24 -30.29 26.56
N LYS A 41 -18.56 -29.93 27.82
CA LYS A 41 -19.54 -28.88 28.10
C LYS A 41 -19.07 -27.53 27.58
N ILE A 42 -17.81 -27.16 27.80
CA ILE A 42 -17.25 -25.90 27.30
C ILE A 42 -17.25 -25.89 25.77
N PHE A 43 -16.77 -26.96 25.13
CA PHE A 43 -16.77 -27.09 23.68
C PHE A 43 -18.18 -26.91 23.07
N GLN A 44 -19.19 -27.57 23.64
CA GLN A 44 -20.58 -27.41 23.19
C GLN A 44 -21.11 -25.99 23.41
N MET A 45 -20.79 -25.36 24.54
CA MET A 45 -21.17 -23.98 24.81
C MET A 45 -20.54 -23.03 23.79
N LEU A 46 -19.27 -23.22 23.44
CA LEU A 46 -18.58 -22.40 22.43
C LEU A 46 -19.21 -22.55 21.05
N LEU A 47 -19.48 -23.79 20.60
CA LEU A 47 -20.14 -24.01 19.30
C LEU A 47 -21.54 -23.40 19.24
N GLN A 48 -22.33 -23.60 20.30
CA GLN A 48 -23.69 -23.06 20.38
C GLN A 48 -23.67 -21.54 20.38
N GLU A 49 -22.74 -20.95 21.13
CA GLU A 49 -22.59 -19.51 21.24
C GLU A 49 -22.12 -18.90 19.92
N ALA A 50 -21.13 -19.49 19.25
CA ALA A 50 -20.66 -19.04 17.95
C ALA A 50 -21.77 -19.06 16.88
N SER A 51 -22.66 -20.05 16.94
CA SER A 51 -23.77 -20.21 16.00
C SER A 51 -25.01 -19.35 16.34
N HIS A 52 -24.96 -18.53 17.39
CA HIS A 52 -26.12 -17.76 17.82
C HIS A 52 -26.36 -16.55 16.91
N GLU A 53 -27.61 -16.37 16.48
CA GLU A 53 -28.08 -15.25 15.62
C GLU A 53 -27.69 -13.84 16.13
N ARG A 54 -27.31 -13.70 17.41
CA ARG A 54 -26.89 -12.42 17.96
C ARG A 54 -25.57 -11.94 17.35
N HIS A 55 -24.77 -12.84 16.82
CA HIS A 55 -23.52 -12.57 16.11
C HIS A 55 -23.73 -12.25 14.62
N ASP A 56 -24.97 -12.25 14.12
CA ASP A 56 -25.24 -11.94 12.71
C ASP A 56 -24.72 -10.54 12.36
N GLY A 57 -23.81 -10.48 11.38
CA GLY A 57 -23.10 -9.27 10.98
C GLY A 57 -21.85 -8.93 11.81
N TRP A 58 -21.54 -9.71 12.86
CA TRP A 58 -20.39 -9.57 13.77
C TRP A 58 -19.50 -10.83 13.69
N ASN A 59 -19.00 -11.11 12.50
CA ASN A 59 -18.28 -12.36 12.20
C ASN A 59 -17.00 -12.54 13.06
N GLU A 60 -16.41 -11.45 13.56
CA GLU A 60 -15.15 -11.50 14.33
C GLU A 60 -15.27 -12.32 15.62
N TRP A 61 -16.35 -12.13 16.39
CA TRP A 61 -16.58 -12.86 17.63
C TRP A 61 -17.01 -14.31 17.40
N GLU A 62 -17.85 -14.54 16.39
CA GLU A 62 -18.21 -15.89 15.93
C GLU A 62 -16.93 -16.71 15.67
N PHE A 63 -16.03 -16.19 14.84
CA PHE A 63 -14.80 -16.90 14.50
C PHE A 63 -13.80 -16.97 15.65
N ALA A 64 -13.75 -15.97 16.54
CA ALA A 64 -12.91 -16.04 17.73
C ALA A 64 -13.31 -17.23 18.63
N LEU A 65 -14.62 -17.44 18.84
CA LEU A 65 -15.13 -18.58 19.60
C LEU A 65 -14.85 -19.94 18.91
N LEU A 66 -15.00 -20.01 17.58
CA LEU A 66 -14.68 -21.22 16.82
C LEU A 66 -13.18 -21.54 16.84
N ASN A 67 -12.30 -20.54 16.91
CA ASN A 67 -10.86 -20.76 17.06
C ASN A 67 -10.52 -21.39 18.42
N ILE A 68 -11.19 -20.99 19.51
CA ILE A 68 -11.00 -21.61 20.83
C ILE A 68 -11.39 -23.10 20.79
N CYS A 69 -12.36 -23.48 19.95
CA CYS A 69 -12.76 -24.88 19.79
C CYS A 69 -11.62 -25.79 19.30
N ILE A 70 -10.57 -25.24 18.67
CA ILE A 70 -9.43 -26.00 18.15
C ILE A 70 -8.64 -26.70 19.27
N TYR A 71 -8.50 -26.09 20.46
CA TYR A 71 -7.78 -26.70 21.58
C TYR A 71 -8.38 -28.05 22.02
N PHE A 72 -9.68 -28.21 21.84
CA PHE A 72 -10.41 -29.43 22.17
C PHE A 72 -10.25 -30.53 21.10
N CYS A 73 -9.74 -30.20 19.90
CA CYS A 73 -9.73 -31.10 18.74
C CYS A 73 -8.67 -32.20 18.78
N THR A 74 -7.92 -32.34 19.88
CA THR A 74 -7.18 -33.58 20.20
C THR A 74 -8.14 -34.76 20.28
N ASN A 75 -9.39 -34.53 20.73
CA ASN A 75 -10.47 -35.49 20.64
C ASN A 75 -11.00 -35.57 19.18
N PRO A 76 -10.94 -36.74 18.51
CA PRO A 76 -11.37 -36.88 17.12
C PRO A 76 -12.86 -36.62 16.88
N GLU A 77 -13.73 -36.88 17.86
CA GLU A 77 -15.17 -36.66 17.73
C GLU A 77 -15.52 -35.18 17.82
N TRP A 78 -14.85 -34.43 18.69
CA TRP A 78 -15.02 -32.98 18.78
C TRP A 78 -14.45 -32.27 17.55
N ARG A 79 -13.33 -32.77 17.01
CA ARG A 79 -12.81 -32.30 15.72
C ARG A 79 -13.81 -32.44 14.59
N LYS A 80 -14.39 -33.64 14.40
CA LYS A 80 -15.46 -33.86 13.41
C LYS A 80 -16.67 -32.96 13.66
N GLY A 81 -16.98 -32.70 14.93
CA GLY A 81 -18.03 -31.76 15.33
C GLY A 81 -17.78 -30.36 14.81
N LEU A 82 -16.58 -29.82 15.05
CA LEU A 82 -16.17 -28.50 14.55
C LEU A 82 -16.14 -28.46 13.02
N ASP A 83 -15.53 -29.46 12.36
CA ASP A 83 -15.49 -29.52 10.90
C ASP A 83 -16.88 -29.49 10.27
N ARG A 84 -17.83 -30.27 10.82
CA ARG A 84 -19.23 -30.25 10.37
C ARG A 84 -19.87 -28.88 10.54
N THR A 85 -19.65 -28.20 11.66
CA THR A 85 -20.16 -26.83 11.86
C THR A 85 -19.61 -25.88 10.79
N LEU A 86 -18.31 -25.96 10.49
CA LEU A 86 -17.70 -25.14 9.44
C LEU A 86 -18.27 -25.45 8.05
N GLU A 87 -18.54 -26.72 7.74
CA GLU A 87 -19.17 -27.14 6.49
C GLU A 87 -20.61 -26.62 6.36
N GLU A 88 -21.40 -26.71 7.43
CA GLU A 88 -22.76 -26.18 7.48
C GLU A 88 -22.76 -24.66 7.26
N MET A 89 -21.85 -23.93 7.91
CA MET A 89 -21.67 -22.50 7.70
C MET A 89 -21.30 -22.17 6.25
N LEU A 90 -20.40 -22.95 5.63
CA LEU A 90 -20.00 -22.77 4.24
C LEU A 90 -21.15 -23.03 3.26
N GLN A 91 -22.04 -23.98 3.56
CA GLN A 91 -23.22 -24.30 2.75
C GLN A 91 -24.32 -23.24 2.88
N ALA A 92 -24.54 -22.72 4.10
CA ALA A 92 -25.53 -21.69 4.38
C ALA A 92 -25.12 -20.30 3.87
N ASN A 93 -23.83 -20.07 3.66
CA ASN A 93 -23.29 -18.77 3.29
C ASN A 93 -23.59 -18.43 1.81
N SER A 94 -24.31 -17.34 1.58
CA SER A 94 -24.42 -16.78 0.22
C SER A 94 -23.04 -16.26 -0.20
N LYS A 95 -22.52 -16.77 -1.32
CA LYS A 95 -21.20 -16.33 -1.85
C LYS A 95 -21.21 -14.89 -2.38
N GLU A 96 -22.33 -14.17 -2.24
CA GLU A 96 -22.51 -12.83 -2.77
C GLU A 96 -22.15 -11.78 -1.71
N GLY A 97 -21.20 -10.90 -2.06
CA GLY A 97 -20.78 -9.79 -1.20
C GLY A 97 -19.51 -10.05 -0.38
N TRP A 98 -19.03 -8.98 0.25
CA TRP A 98 -17.79 -8.97 1.03
C TRP A 98 -17.90 -9.84 2.29
N SER A 99 -19.03 -9.77 3.00
CA SER A 99 -19.28 -10.56 4.21
C SER A 99 -19.26 -12.07 3.92
N GLY A 100 -19.89 -12.51 2.83
CA GLY A 100 -19.87 -13.92 2.42
C GLY A 100 -18.48 -14.41 2.03
N THR A 101 -17.70 -13.58 1.34
CA THR A 101 -16.30 -13.91 0.99
C THR A 101 -15.43 -14.04 2.25
N TYR A 102 -15.57 -13.11 3.19
CA TYR A 102 -14.85 -13.13 4.46
C TYR A 102 -15.19 -14.38 5.28
N ARG A 103 -16.48 -14.68 5.45
CA ARG A 103 -16.93 -15.85 6.21
C ARG A 103 -16.37 -17.15 5.63
N THR A 104 -16.42 -17.29 4.31
CA THR A 104 -15.84 -18.44 3.61
C THR A 104 -14.34 -18.58 3.88
N SER A 105 -13.60 -17.47 3.80
CA SER A 105 -12.15 -17.46 4.09
C SER A 105 -11.87 -17.90 5.52
N GLN A 106 -12.58 -17.35 6.52
CA GLN A 106 -12.37 -17.72 7.93
C GLN A 106 -12.67 -19.19 8.22
N CYS A 107 -13.79 -19.73 7.71
CA CYS A 107 -14.07 -21.17 7.84
C CYS A 107 -12.93 -22.01 7.27
N LYS A 108 -12.44 -21.66 6.08
CA LYS A 108 -11.35 -22.38 5.41
C LYS A 108 -10.03 -22.26 6.16
N LYS A 109 -9.75 -21.14 6.85
CA LYS A 109 -8.56 -21.01 7.72
C LYS A 109 -8.62 -21.97 8.89
N ILE A 110 -9.76 -22.08 9.56
CA ILE A 110 -9.93 -23.01 10.69
C ILE A 110 -9.77 -24.45 10.20
N GLN A 111 -10.40 -24.82 9.07
CA GLN A 111 -10.20 -26.13 8.45
C GLN A 111 -8.71 -26.41 8.15
N LEU A 112 -7.98 -25.44 7.59
CA LEU A 112 -6.54 -25.58 7.34
C LEU A 112 -5.76 -25.79 8.64
N GLN A 113 -6.06 -25.04 9.71
CA GLN A 113 -5.39 -25.22 11.01
C GLN A 113 -5.63 -26.61 11.61
N LEU A 114 -6.85 -27.14 11.51
CA LEU A 114 -7.13 -28.51 11.93
C LEU A 114 -6.31 -29.54 11.15
N ILE A 115 -6.20 -29.37 9.83
CA ILE A 115 -5.37 -30.23 8.97
C ILE A 115 -3.89 -30.15 9.37
N GLN A 116 -3.37 -28.94 9.59
CA GLN A 116 -1.98 -28.72 10.01
C GLN A 116 -1.66 -29.40 11.34
N LEU A 117 -2.56 -29.31 12.32
CA LEU A 117 -2.37 -29.88 13.64
C LEU A 117 -2.44 -31.41 13.65
N TYR A 118 -3.29 -32.00 12.80
CA TYR A 118 -3.69 -33.40 13.01
C TYR A 118 -3.60 -34.33 11.80
N ASP A 119 -3.45 -33.81 10.59
CA ASP A 119 -3.47 -34.60 9.35
C ASP A 119 -2.13 -34.60 8.58
N GLY A 120 -1.24 -33.66 8.90
CA GLY A 120 0.11 -33.56 8.34
C GLY A 120 0.20 -32.86 6.98
N SER A 121 1.44 -32.62 6.56
CA SER A 121 1.78 -31.74 5.42
C SER A 121 1.20 -32.19 4.08
N SER A 122 1.01 -33.49 3.85
CA SER A 122 0.43 -33.97 2.59
C SER A 122 -1.03 -33.57 2.42
N LYS A 123 -1.83 -33.59 3.49
CA LYS A 123 -3.23 -33.13 3.43
C LYS A 123 -3.31 -31.62 3.39
N GLU A 124 -2.38 -30.93 4.08
CA GLU A 124 -2.26 -29.48 4.03
C GLU A 124 -2.04 -28.98 2.60
N GLU A 125 -1.04 -29.51 1.89
CA GLU A 125 -0.77 -29.13 0.50
C GLU A 125 -1.99 -29.41 -0.39
N ALA A 126 -2.61 -30.60 -0.25
CA ALA A 126 -3.82 -30.93 -1.02
C ALA A 126 -4.99 -29.95 -0.75
N PHE A 127 -5.17 -29.53 0.51
CA PHE A 127 -6.18 -28.55 0.87
C PHE A 127 -5.87 -27.17 0.27
N ILE A 128 -4.63 -26.70 0.36
CA ILE A 128 -4.22 -25.43 -0.24
C ILE A 128 -4.44 -25.45 -1.75
N GLN A 129 -4.02 -26.52 -2.44
CA GLN A 129 -4.14 -26.66 -3.90
C GLN A 129 -5.61 -26.67 -4.37
N THR A 130 -6.52 -27.24 -3.58
CA THR A 130 -7.96 -27.27 -3.91
C THR A 130 -8.69 -25.96 -3.57
N ASN A 131 -8.03 -25.02 -2.89
CA ASN A 131 -8.61 -23.75 -2.43
C ASN A 131 -7.90 -22.49 -2.98
N LEU A 132 -7.11 -22.62 -4.06
CA LEU A 132 -6.38 -21.51 -4.69
C LEU A 132 -7.26 -20.35 -5.21
N GLN A 133 -8.58 -20.56 -5.32
CA GLN A 133 -9.53 -19.50 -5.66
C GLN A 133 -9.60 -18.41 -4.58
N TYR A 134 -9.16 -18.68 -3.35
CA TYR A 134 -9.05 -17.66 -2.33
C TYR A 134 -7.60 -17.19 -2.24
N SER A 135 -7.42 -15.86 -2.31
CA SER A 135 -6.11 -15.21 -2.39
C SER A 135 -5.15 -15.63 -1.28
N GLU A 136 -5.64 -15.85 -0.07
CA GLU A 136 -4.83 -16.29 1.06
C GLU A 136 -4.20 -17.69 0.86
N PHE A 137 -4.94 -18.66 0.33
CA PHE A 137 -4.37 -19.98 0.05
C PHE A 137 -3.42 -19.93 -1.14
N ARG A 138 -3.71 -19.10 -2.14
CA ARG A 138 -2.77 -18.85 -3.24
C ARG A 138 -1.46 -18.26 -2.73
N GLU A 139 -1.53 -17.30 -1.82
CA GLU A 139 -0.34 -16.74 -1.19
C GLU A 139 0.43 -17.79 -0.39
N LYS A 140 -0.24 -18.61 0.41
CA LYS A 140 0.42 -19.73 1.12
C LYS A 140 1.11 -20.69 0.14
N ALA A 141 0.46 -21.03 -0.98
CA ALA A 141 1.05 -21.87 -2.02
C ALA A 141 2.29 -21.21 -2.66
N ILE A 142 2.24 -19.89 -2.89
CA ILE A 142 3.38 -19.12 -3.41
C ILE A 142 4.53 -19.10 -2.40
N GLN A 143 4.26 -18.81 -1.13
CA GLN A 143 5.26 -18.79 -0.06
C GLN A 143 5.91 -20.17 0.13
N HIS A 144 5.12 -21.24 0.08
CA HIS A 144 5.64 -22.61 0.12
C HIS A 144 6.56 -22.88 -1.08
N ALA A 145 6.13 -22.53 -2.30
CA ALA A 145 6.94 -22.69 -3.50
C ALA A 145 8.23 -21.86 -3.46
N PHE A 146 8.22 -20.66 -2.87
CA PHE A 146 9.45 -19.91 -2.60
C PHE A 146 10.36 -20.64 -1.61
N HIS A 147 9.81 -21.17 -0.51
CA HIS A 147 10.57 -21.90 0.49
C HIS A 147 11.22 -23.17 -0.07
N THR A 148 10.55 -23.85 -1.01
CA THR A 148 11.10 -25.03 -1.70
C THR A 148 11.90 -24.68 -2.97
N CYS A 149 12.11 -23.39 -3.27
CA CYS A 149 12.82 -22.89 -4.45
C CYS A 149 12.19 -23.34 -5.79
N GLU A 150 10.88 -23.61 -5.82
CA GLU A 150 10.09 -23.96 -7.01
C GLU A 150 9.60 -22.67 -7.73
N TYR A 151 10.53 -21.87 -8.24
CA TYR A 151 10.21 -20.54 -8.78
C TYR A 151 9.30 -20.57 -10.02
N GLU A 152 9.38 -21.60 -10.87
CA GLU A 152 8.45 -21.79 -11.99
C GLU A 152 7.01 -22.02 -11.50
N LYS A 153 6.84 -22.71 -10.37
CA LYS A 153 5.53 -22.88 -9.71
C LYS A 153 5.03 -21.56 -9.17
N VAL A 154 5.90 -20.74 -8.56
CA VAL A 154 5.55 -19.37 -8.14
C VAL A 154 5.02 -18.56 -9.32
N ILE A 155 5.73 -18.55 -10.44
CA ILE A 155 5.33 -17.81 -11.65
C ILE A 155 3.95 -18.25 -12.12
N LYS A 156 3.71 -19.57 -12.20
CA LYS A 156 2.40 -20.12 -12.61
C LYS A 156 1.29 -19.68 -11.65
N LEU A 157 1.50 -19.82 -10.35
CA LEU A 157 0.52 -19.42 -9.32
C LEU A 157 0.19 -17.93 -9.39
N CYS A 158 1.20 -17.08 -9.64
CA CYS A 158 1.02 -15.63 -9.80
C CYS A 158 0.25 -15.28 -11.06
N LEU A 159 0.59 -15.88 -12.22
CA LEU A 159 -0.13 -15.64 -13.47
C LEU A 159 -1.60 -16.07 -13.39
N ASP A 160 -1.88 -17.23 -12.77
CA ASP A 160 -3.23 -17.69 -12.52
C ASP A 160 -3.98 -16.73 -11.57
N GLY A 161 -3.29 -16.18 -10.57
CA GLY A 161 -3.81 -15.17 -9.65
C GLY A 161 -4.12 -13.84 -10.36
N GLU A 162 -3.22 -13.36 -11.21
CA GLU A 162 -3.42 -12.15 -12.01
C GLU A 162 -4.65 -12.26 -12.93
N LYS A 163 -4.88 -13.45 -13.49
CA LYS A 163 -6.08 -13.72 -14.30
C LYS A 163 -7.37 -13.73 -13.47
N GLN A 164 -7.32 -14.35 -12.29
CA GLN A 164 -8.46 -14.48 -11.39
C GLN A 164 -8.85 -13.13 -10.79
N ASP A 165 -7.87 -12.38 -10.29
CA ASP A 165 -8.06 -11.19 -9.46
C ASP A 165 -7.94 -9.88 -10.27
N LYS A 166 -8.25 -9.94 -11.57
CA LYS A 166 -8.12 -8.83 -12.55
C LYS A 166 -8.71 -7.48 -12.14
N ASN A 167 -9.66 -7.47 -11.20
CA ASN A 167 -10.34 -6.25 -10.71
C ASN A 167 -9.85 -5.82 -9.33
N ALA A 168 -9.00 -6.59 -8.66
CA ALA A 168 -8.48 -6.32 -7.32
C ALA A 168 -7.04 -5.78 -7.44
N LEU A 169 -6.91 -4.47 -7.63
CA LEU A 169 -5.62 -3.82 -7.90
C LEU A 169 -4.53 -4.16 -6.86
N GLY A 170 -4.89 -4.25 -5.58
CA GLY A 170 -3.96 -4.64 -4.52
C GLY A 170 -3.42 -6.07 -4.67
N LEU A 171 -4.28 -7.02 -5.03
CA LEU A 171 -3.89 -8.41 -5.28
C LEU A 171 -3.06 -8.53 -6.56
N LEU A 172 -3.44 -7.82 -7.63
CA LEU A 172 -2.65 -7.78 -8.86
C LEU A 172 -1.22 -7.29 -8.62
N LYS A 173 -1.06 -6.18 -7.89
CA LYS A 173 0.28 -5.66 -7.54
C LYS A 173 1.07 -6.71 -6.74
N LYS A 174 0.42 -7.39 -5.79
CA LYS A 174 1.02 -8.44 -4.97
C LYS A 174 1.51 -9.63 -5.81
N TRP A 175 0.67 -10.15 -6.70
CA TRP A 175 1.03 -11.27 -7.59
C TRP A 175 2.14 -10.90 -8.57
N LYS A 176 2.09 -9.71 -9.17
CA LYS A 176 3.20 -9.22 -10.01
C LYS A 176 4.51 -9.12 -9.21
N THR A 177 4.45 -8.69 -7.95
CA THR A 177 5.65 -8.54 -7.09
C THR A 177 6.30 -9.91 -6.81
N TYR A 178 5.51 -10.90 -6.40
CA TYR A 178 6.02 -12.28 -6.23
C TYR A 178 6.54 -12.86 -7.54
N ARG A 179 5.87 -12.58 -8.67
CA ARG A 179 6.34 -13.03 -9.98
C ARG A 179 7.68 -12.40 -10.36
N TYR A 180 7.89 -11.12 -10.06
CA TYR A 180 9.17 -10.44 -10.28
C TYR A 180 10.29 -11.08 -9.45
N GLU A 181 10.04 -11.30 -8.15
CA GLU A 181 10.99 -11.96 -7.25
C GLU A 181 11.34 -13.38 -7.73
N ALA A 182 10.37 -14.13 -8.25
CA ALA A 182 10.64 -15.43 -8.86
C ALA A 182 11.54 -15.32 -10.11
N TYR A 183 11.35 -14.30 -10.95
CA TYR A 183 12.27 -14.05 -12.08
C TYR A 183 13.67 -13.64 -11.62
N GLU A 184 13.81 -12.89 -10.52
CA GLU A 184 15.12 -12.58 -9.90
C GLU A 184 15.84 -13.86 -9.49
N ASN A 185 15.14 -14.76 -8.79
CA ASN A 185 15.71 -16.01 -8.32
C ASN A 185 16.08 -16.99 -9.45
N LEU A 186 15.35 -16.96 -10.58
CA LEU A 186 15.68 -17.77 -11.77
C LEU A 186 16.78 -17.15 -12.65
N GLY A 187 17.15 -15.89 -12.41
CA GLY A 187 18.02 -15.15 -13.34
C GLY A 187 17.34 -14.87 -14.70
N ASP A 188 16.01 -14.82 -14.76
CA ASP A 188 15.25 -14.53 -15.98
C ASP A 188 15.25 -13.03 -16.29
N ILE A 189 16.37 -12.55 -16.83
CA ILE A 189 16.62 -11.13 -17.11
C ILE A 189 15.57 -10.54 -18.06
N GLU A 190 15.13 -11.28 -19.07
CA GLU A 190 14.17 -10.79 -20.06
C GLU A 190 12.80 -10.50 -19.44
N ASN A 191 12.31 -11.38 -18.57
CA ASN A 191 11.03 -11.13 -17.90
C ASN A 191 11.15 -10.13 -16.74
N GLN A 192 12.29 -10.07 -16.04
CA GLN A 192 12.57 -8.99 -15.08
C GLN A 192 12.53 -7.62 -15.78
N ARG A 193 13.15 -7.48 -16.96
CA ARG A 193 13.14 -6.24 -17.75
C ARG A 193 11.71 -5.82 -18.10
N LYS A 194 10.91 -6.75 -18.65
CA LYS A 194 9.52 -6.47 -19.06
C LYS A 194 8.65 -6.05 -17.88
N LEU A 195 8.69 -6.80 -16.79
CA LEU A 195 7.83 -6.53 -15.63
C LEU A 195 8.33 -5.33 -14.81
N GLY A 196 9.65 -5.16 -14.69
CA GLY A 196 10.25 -4.00 -14.04
C GLY A 196 9.93 -2.70 -14.78
N LEU A 197 9.98 -2.71 -16.12
CA LEU A 197 9.53 -1.57 -16.92
C LEU A 197 8.05 -1.26 -16.68
N ALA A 198 7.19 -2.27 -16.63
CA ALA A 198 5.77 -2.07 -16.32
C ALA A 198 5.57 -1.42 -14.95
N PHE A 199 6.30 -1.85 -13.92
CA PHE A 199 6.24 -1.23 -12.58
C PHE A 199 6.71 0.22 -12.57
N VAL A 200 7.83 0.51 -13.25
CA VAL A 200 8.34 1.89 -13.41
C VAL A 200 7.30 2.78 -14.07
N LEU A 201 6.64 2.32 -15.13
CA LEU A 201 5.59 3.08 -15.82
C LEU A 201 4.27 3.18 -15.02
N GLU A 202 4.09 2.33 -14.01
CA GLU A 202 3.03 2.39 -13.00
C GLU A 202 3.43 3.22 -11.75
N ASP A 203 4.51 4.02 -11.84
CA ASP A 203 5.00 4.96 -10.81
C ASP A 203 5.64 4.27 -9.58
N ASP A 204 6.12 3.02 -9.71
CA ASP A 204 6.83 2.30 -8.64
C ASP A 204 8.35 2.46 -8.76
N PHE A 205 8.90 3.51 -8.11
CA PHE A 205 10.33 3.85 -8.15
C PHE A 205 11.24 2.73 -7.64
N THR A 206 10.73 1.82 -6.80
CA THR A 206 11.47 0.67 -6.26
C THR A 206 12.12 -0.18 -7.36
N TYR A 207 11.50 -0.22 -8.54
CA TYR A 207 11.95 -1.03 -9.67
C TYR A 207 12.85 -0.29 -10.66
N TYR A 208 13.05 1.03 -10.51
CA TYR A 208 13.84 1.81 -11.46
C TYR A 208 15.32 1.39 -11.48
N GLU A 209 15.96 1.39 -10.30
CA GLU A 209 17.36 0.96 -10.16
C GLU A 209 17.52 -0.54 -10.47
N LYS A 210 16.56 -1.36 -10.03
CA LYS A 210 16.52 -2.79 -10.38
C LYS A 210 16.49 -3.00 -11.89
N LEU A 211 15.68 -2.22 -12.62
CA LEU A 211 15.62 -2.29 -14.07
C LEU A 211 16.92 -1.83 -14.70
N LYS A 212 17.49 -0.72 -14.21
CA LYS A 212 18.73 -0.12 -14.73
C LYS A 212 19.91 -1.10 -14.72
N VAL A 213 20.12 -1.80 -13.61
CA VAL A 213 21.26 -2.74 -13.47
C VAL A 213 21.16 -3.95 -14.40
N LEU A 214 19.99 -4.23 -14.98
CA LEU A 214 19.80 -5.31 -15.94
C LEU A 214 20.26 -4.95 -17.35
N TYR A 215 20.65 -3.71 -17.61
CA TYR A 215 21.16 -3.26 -18.90
C TYR A 215 22.62 -2.83 -18.81
N ASP A 216 23.37 -3.03 -19.88
CA ASP A 216 24.65 -2.35 -20.02
C ASP A 216 24.42 -0.83 -20.19
N PRO A 217 25.42 0.01 -19.90
CA PRO A 217 25.25 1.47 -19.94
C PRO A 217 24.77 2.02 -21.28
N SER A 218 25.11 1.38 -22.41
CA SER A 218 24.72 1.88 -23.73
C SER A 218 23.26 1.57 -24.03
N SER A 219 22.83 0.33 -23.80
CA SER A 219 21.42 -0.08 -23.98
C SER A 219 20.49 0.64 -22.99
N TRP A 220 20.97 0.95 -21.78
CA TRP A 220 20.17 1.67 -20.79
C TRP A 220 19.70 3.04 -21.27
N LEU A 221 20.52 3.75 -22.06
CA LEU A 221 20.16 5.08 -22.54
C LEU A 221 18.87 5.06 -23.36
N GLU A 222 18.70 4.07 -24.24
CA GLU A 222 17.50 3.92 -25.05
C GLU A 222 16.27 3.63 -24.19
N ILE A 223 16.40 2.74 -23.19
CA ILE A 223 15.32 2.38 -22.27
C ILE A 223 14.93 3.58 -21.39
N ARG A 224 15.91 4.32 -20.88
CA ARG A 224 15.66 5.53 -20.09
C ARG A 224 14.91 6.58 -20.90
N GLU A 225 15.31 6.84 -22.14
CA GLU A 225 14.60 7.80 -23.00
C GLU A 225 13.19 7.31 -23.36
N HIS A 226 12.99 6.00 -23.53
CA HIS A 226 11.65 5.43 -23.68
C HIS A 226 10.77 5.68 -22.44
N ILE A 227 11.32 5.50 -21.24
CA ILE A 227 10.63 5.78 -19.98
C ILE A 227 10.25 7.27 -19.91
N LEU A 228 11.23 8.16 -20.09
CA LEU A 228 11.03 9.62 -20.02
C LEU A 228 10.00 10.10 -21.04
N SER A 229 10.12 9.69 -22.31
CA SER A 229 9.16 10.05 -23.35
C SER A 229 7.74 9.55 -23.04
N THR A 230 7.62 8.38 -22.40
CA THR A 230 6.32 7.86 -21.95
C THR A 230 5.71 8.73 -20.85
N PHE A 231 6.50 9.18 -19.86
CA PHE A 231 6.05 10.15 -18.85
C PHE A 231 5.65 11.48 -19.49
N GLU A 232 6.50 12.03 -20.37
CA GLU A 232 6.28 13.29 -21.09
C GLU A 232 5.02 13.28 -21.97
N SER A 233 4.63 12.11 -22.49
CA SER A 233 3.46 11.97 -23.38
C SER A 233 2.10 12.13 -22.69
N THR A 234 2.05 12.09 -21.35
CA THR A 234 0.79 12.17 -20.59
C THR A 234 0.90 13.16 -19.44
N THR A 235 0.02 14.17 -19.40
CA THR A 235 0.12 15.30 -18.44
C THR A 235 0.20 14.87 -16.98
N TYR A 236 -0.57 13.86 -16.58
CA TYR A 236 -0.55 13.37 -15.19
C TYR A 236 0.79 12.74 -14.82
N ARG A 237 1.34 11.89 -15.70
CA ARG A 237 2.62 11.22 -15.46
C ARG A 237 3.80 12.18 -15.59
N TYR A 238 3.72 13.16 -16.50
CA TYR A 238 4.75 14.18 -16.64
C TYR A 238 4.99 14.95 -15.34
N ARG A 239 3.93 15.13 -14.53
CA ARG A 239 3.98 15.78 -13.21
C ARG A 239 4.16 14.81 -12.05
N SER A 240 4.51 13.55 -12.30
CA SER A 240 4.70 12.59 -11.21
C SER A 240 6.06 12.78 -10.55
N HIS A 241 6.11 12.48 -9.26
CA HIS A 241 7.35 12.49 -8.48
C HIS A 241 8.41 11.55 -9.08
N MET A 242 7.98 10.47 -9.75
CA MET A 242 8.85 9.53 -10.45
C MET A 242 9.66 10.22 -11.55
N TYR A 243 9.03 11.05 -12.39
CA TYR A 243 9.72 11.73 -13.47
C TYR A 243 10.83 12.66 -12.94
N GLU A 244 10.52 13.47 -11.93
CA GLU A 244 11.49 14.33 -11.25
C GLU A 244 12.65 13.53 -10.64
N SER A 245 12.32 12.44 -9.93
CA SER A 245 13.31 11.55 -9.31
C SER A 245 14.28 10.97 -10.34
N ILE A 246 13.77 10.55 -11.50
CA ILE A 246 14.60 10.02 -12.59
C ILE A 246 15.54 11.10 -13.12
N LEU A 247 15.05 12.33 -13.36
CA LEU A 247 15.89 13.41 -13.89
C LEU A 247 17.05 13.77 -12.96
N ILE A 248 16.80 13.79 -11.65
CA ILE A 248 17.82 14.04 -10.63
C ILE A 248 18.82 12.88 -10.58
N LEU A 249 18.32 11.65 -10.46
CA LEU A 249 19.14 10.45 -10.33
C LEU A 249 20.06 10.24 -11.55
N GLU A 250 19.53 10.46 -12.75
CA GLU A 250 20.24 10.28 -14.02
C GLU A 250 21.08 11.51 -14.41
N ARG A 251 21.05 12.58 -13.59
CA ARG A 251 21.74 13.85 -13.85
C ARG A 251 21.46 14.38 -15.25
N LEU A 252 20.18 14.65 -15.53
CA LEU A 252 19.69 15.17 -16.81
C LEU A 252 19.29 16.64 -16.69
N PRO A 253 20.25 17.56 -16.49
CA PRO A 253 19.94 18.92 -16.06
C PRO A 253 19.24 19.73 -17.17
N ASN A 254 19.52 19.44 -18.46
CA ASN A 254 18.78 20.02 -19.59
C ASN A 254 17.27 19.70 -19.55
N LYS A 255 16.90 18.44 -19.29
CA LYS A 255 15.49 18.01 -19.21
C LYS A 255 14.84 18.53 -17.94
N LEU A 256 15.59 18.59 -16.83
CA LEU A 256 15.12 19.18 -15.56
C LEU A 256 14.81 20.66 -15.72
N LEU A 257 15.68 21.40 -16.41
CA LEU A 257 15.46 22.80 -16.71
C LEU A 257 14.18 23.00 -17.53
N ALA A 258 14.04 22.27 -18.64
CA ALA A 258 12.85 22.36 -19.49
C ALA A 258 11.55 21.99 -18.74
N TYR A 259 11.63 21.05 -17.79
CA TYR A 259 10.53 20.68 -16.92
C TYR A 259 10.14 21.83 -15.97
N CYS A 260 11.11 22.40 -15.23
CA CYS A 260 10.86 23.52 -14.33
C CYS A 260 10.37 24.78 -15.06
N GLN A 261 10.83 25.05 -16.29
CA GLN A 261 10.32 26.14 -17.11
C GLN A 261 8.84 25.97 -17.48
N LYS A 262 8.39 24.74 -17.74
CA LYS A 262 6.97 24.44 -18.01
C LYS A 262 6.12 24.43 -16.73
N HIS A 263 6.74 24.16 -15.58
CA HIS A 263 6.08 24.05 -14.28
C HIS A 263 6.81 24.86 -13.21
N PRO A 264 6.73 26.21 -13.25
CA PRO A 264 7.57 27.07 -12.40
C PRO A 264 7.48 26.79 -10.89
N ALA A 265 6.34 26.28 -10.41
CA ALA A 265 6.16 25.92 -9.00
C ALA A 265 7.12 24.83 -8.49
N THR A 266 7.65 23.98 -9.36
CA THR A 266 8.58 22.90 -8.97
C THR A 266 9.96 23.43 -8.60
N ILE A 267 10.26 24.69 -8.92
CA ILE A 267 11.54 25.31 -8.55
C ILE A 267 11.74 25.36 -7.03
N LEU A 268 10.64 25.37 -6.25
CA LEU A 268 10.69 25.43 -4.79
C LEU A 268 11.39 24.23 -4.14
N HIS A 269 11.42 23.08 -4.83
CA HIS A 269 12.09 21.87 -4.33
C HIS A 269 13.16 21.32 -5.28
N LEU A 270 13.24 21.80 -6.53
CA LEU A 270 14.23 21.34 -7.52
C LEU A 270 15.40 22.30 -7.74
N TYR A 271 15.39 23.50 -7.13
CA TYR A 271 16.42 24.51 -7.36
C TYR A 271 17.84 24.02 -7.09
N GLU A 272 18.06 23.23 -6.02
CA GLU A 272 19.40 22.73 -5.66
C GLU A 272 20.04 21.89 -6.76
N SER A 273 19.21 21.15 -7.51
CA SER A 273 19.65 20.30 -8.62
C SER A 273 19.91 21.10 -9.90
N LEU A 274 19.40 22.33 -10.02
CA LEU A 274 19.58 23.19 -11.21
C LEU A 274 20.66 24.25 -11.04
N LEU A 275 20.87 24.76 -9.82
CA LEU A 275 21.82 25.85 -9.55
C LEU A 275 23.24 25.61 -10.08
N PRO A 276 23.84 24.40 -9.98
CA PRO A 276 25.21 24.17 -10.42
C PRO A 276 25.44 24.44 -11.92
N ASP A 277 24.46 24.09 -12.76
CA ASP A 277 24.59 24.14 -14.22
C ASP A 277 23.79 25.30 -14.84
N TYR A 278 22.72 25.77 -14.17
CA TYR A 278 21.73 26.74 -14.70
C TYR A 278 21.30 27.78 -13.67
N SER A 279 22.26 28.46 -13.04
CA SER A 279 21.97 29.50 -12.03
C SER A 279 21.08 30.62 -12.58
N SER A 280 21.40 31.16 -13.77
CA SER A 280 20.63 32.27 -14.36
C SER A 280 19.19 31.86 -14.67
N GLU A 281 18.99 30.67 -15.25
CA GLU A 281 17.67 30.19 -15.61
C GLU A 281 16.87 29.78 -14.37
N THR A 282 17.53 29.24 -13.35
CA THR A 282 16.91 28.95 -12.04
C THR A 282 16.32 30.23 -11.45
N HIS A 283 17.08 31.33 -11.45
CA HIS A 283 16.61 32.64 -11.00
C HIS A 283 15.42 33.14 -11.82
N GLN A 284 15.46 32.99 -13.14
CA GLN A 284 14.35 33.36 -14.00
C GLN A 284 13.08 32.56 -13.68
N ILE A 285 13.19 31.26 -13.38
CA ILE A 285 12.04 30.42 -13.02
C ILE A 285 11.45 30.84 -11.67
N PHE A 286 12.29 31.17 -10.67
CA PHE A 286 11.81 31.76 -9.41
C PHE A 286 11.00 33.02 -9.65
N ILE A 287 11.53 33.94 -10.47
CA ILE A 287 10.85 35.19 -10.85
C ILE A 287 9.51 34.90 -11.52
N THR A 288 9.48 34.00 -12.50
CA THR A 288 8.24 33.63 -13.20
C THR A 288 7.21 33.05 -12.24
N HIS A 289 7.59 32.12 -11.37
CA HIS A 289 6.67 31.54 -10.39
C HIS A 289 6.12 32.58 -9.41
N LEU A 290 6.98 33.47 -8.89
CA LEU A 290 6.58 34.54 -7.98
C LEU A 290 5.65 35.56 -8.65
N GLN A 291 5.86 35.87 -9.92
CA GLN A 291 4.96 36.72 -10.71
C GLN A 291 3.58 36.08 -10.88
N GLU A 292 3.52 34.80 -11.21
CA GLU A 292 2.26 34.04 -11.31
C GLU A 292 1.48 34.08 -9.99
N LEU A 293 2.15 33.81 -8.86
CA LEU A 293 1.56 33.88 -7.52
C LEU A 293 1.06 35.29 -7.19
N ALA A 294 1.86 36.33 -7.47
CA ALA A 294 1.50 37.71 -7.20
C ALA A 294 0.27 38.16 -8.03
N GLN A 295 0.14 37.68 -9.26
CA GLN A 295 -1.01 37.99 -10.12
C GLN A 295 -2.31 37.47 -9.53
N VAL A 296 -2.32 36.24 -9.02
CA VAL A 296 -3.53 35.59 -8.48
C VAL A 296 -3.78 35.88 -7.01
N ALA A 297 -2.82 36.44 -6.27
CA ALA A 297 -2.93 36.69 -4.85
C ALA A 297 -3.97 37.77 -4.48
N ARG A 298 -4.90 37.42 -3.58
CA ARG A 298 -6.05 38.25 -3.19
C ARG A 298 -6.10 38.61 -1.71
N ASP A 299 -5.33 37.91 -0.88
CA ASP A 299 -5.39 38.06 0.57
C ASP A 299 -4.00 38.09 1.21
N ARG A 300 -3.99 38.47 2.49
CA ARG A 300 -2.76 38.60 3.27
C ARG A 300 -2.04 37.27 3.50
N LYS A 301 -2.74 36.14 3.48
CA LYS A 301 -2.12 34.81 3.62
C LYS A 301 -1.30 34.48 2.37
N MET A 302 -1.85 34.74 1.18
CA MET A 302 -1.14 34.58 -0.09
C MET A 302 0.07 35.52 -0.19
N TYR A 303 -0.05 36.78 0.25
CA TYR A 303 1.08 37.71 0.28
C TYR A 303 2.22 37.23 1.20
N LYS A 304 1.89 36.70 2.38
CA LYS A 304 2.88 36.10 3.28
C LYS A 304 3.59 34.90 2.64
N ASN A 305 2.87 34.04 1.94
CA ASN A 305 3.46 32.91 1.22
C ASN A 305 4.46 33.38 0.15
N ILE A 306 4.09 34.41 -0.65
CA ILE A 306 5.00 35.01 -1.63
C ILE A 306 6.26 35.54 -0.95
N CYS A 307 6.12 36.24 0.19
CA CYS A 307 7.28 36.77 0.93
C CYS A 307 8.19 35.66 1.47
N GLN A 308 7.63 34.53 1.93
CA GLN A 308 8.41 33.37 2.35
C GLN A 308 9.21 32.78 1.18
N ILE A 309 8.60 32.65 0.00
CA ILE A 309 9.30 32.17 -1.20
C ILE A 309 10.40 33.15 -1.62
N ILE A 310 10.16 34.47 -1.54
CA ILE A 310 11.19 35.49 -1.81
C ILE A 310 12.37 35.35 -0.84
N GLN A 311 12.11 35.05 0.43
CA GLN A 311 13.19 34.80 1.41
C GLN A 311 14.01 33.56 1.02
N THR A 312 13.36 32.46 0.64
CA THR A 312 14.07 31.29 0.09
C THR A 312 14.90 31.68 -1.14
N TYR A 313 14.31 32.45 -2.06
CA TYR A 313 15.00 32.94 -3.25
C TYR A 313 16.22 33.81 -2.91
N ARG A 314 16.13 34.67 -1.87
CA ARG A 314 17.26 35.49 -1.39
C ARG A 314 18.43 34.65 -0.91
N HIS A 315 18.18 33.49 -0.30
CA HIS A 315 19.26 32.62 0.18
C HIS A 315 20.03 31.93 -0.95
N VAL A 316 19.41 31.80 -2.13
CA VAL A 316 19.96 31.02 -3.24
C VAL A 316 20.35 31.87 -4.46
N GLY A 317 19.85 33.10 -4.54
CA GLY A 317 20.09 34.02 -5.65
C GLY A 317 20.90 35.25 -5.26
N ASP A 318 21.40 35.95 -6.27
CA ASP A 318 22.11 37.21 -6.08
C ASP A 318 21.20 38.21 -5.37
N GLU A 319 21.69 38.77 -4.26
CA GLU A 319 20.97 39.73 -3.43
C GLU A 319 20.46 40.92 -4.25
N ASN A 320 21.24 41.37 -5.25
CA ASN A 320 20.84 42.46 -6.13
C ASN A 320 19.65 42.08 -7.01
N LEU A 321 19.66 40.88 -7.60
CA LEU A 321 18.55 40.39 -8.44
C LEU A 321 17.25 40.24 -7.63
N VAL A 322 17.36 39.76 -6.39
CA VAL A 322 16.20 39.64 -5.51
C VAL A 322 15.67 41.02 -5.11
N GLN A 323 16.55 41.97 -4.82
CA GLN A 323 16.15 43.32 -4.46
C GLN A 323 15.49 44.06 -5.64
N GLU A 324 16.06 43.95 -6.84
CA GLU A 324 15.45 44.49 -8.07
C GLU A 324 14.05 43.91 -8.30
N PHE A 325 13.88 42.60 -8.10
CA PHE A 325 12.58 41.94 -8.23
C PHE A 325 11.55 42.44 -7.19
N ILE A 326 11.96 42.63 -5.93
CA ILE A 326 11.09 43.19 -4.90
C ILE A 326 10.61 44.60 -5.28
N GLU A 327 11.50 45.45 -5.80
CA GLU A 327 11.13 46.79 -6.25
C GLU A 327 10.19 46.76 -7.47
N GLN A 328 10.40 45.84 -8.42
CA GLN A 328 9.47 45.60 -9.52
C GLN A 328 8.08 45.17 -9.04
N LEU A 329 7.99 44.31 -8.02
CA LEU A 329 6.71 43.92 -7.43
C LEU A 329 6.01 45.11 -6.75
N LYS A 330 6.75 45.93 -6.00
CA LYS A 330 6.21 47.14 -5.35
C LYS A 330 5.63 48.13 -6.37
N GLN A 331 6.35 48.36 -7.47
CA GLN A 331 5.90 49.23 -8.56
C GLN A 331 4.65 48.66 -9.26
N THR A 332 4.68 47.37 -9.60
CA THR A 332 3.58 46.70 -10.32
C THR A 332 2.30 46.66 -9.50
N TYR A 333 2.40 46.39 -8.19
CA TYR A 333 1.26 46.23 -7.28
C TYR A 333 1.09 47.41 -6.31
N HIS A 334 1.43 48.64 -6.73
CA HIS A 334 1.33 49.87 -5.92
C HIS A 334 -0.07 50.11 -5.32
N ASN A 335 -1.12 49.61 -5.96
CA ASN A 335 -2.52 49.71 -5.48
C ASN A 335 -2.93 48.63 -4.46
N ARG A 336 -1.98 47.82 -3.94
CA ARG A 336 -2.24 46.77 -2.95
C ARG A 336 -1.50 47.04 -1.63
N PRO A 337 -2.01 47.93 -0.75
CA PRO A 337 -1.30 48.35 0.47
C PRO A 337 -0.91 47.18 1.39
N ALA A 338 -1.80 46.19 1.55
CA ALA A 338 -1.51 45.01 2.38
C ALA A 338 -0.36 44.14 1.80
N PHE A 339 -0.17 44.13 0.48
CA PHE A 339 0.94 43.42 -0.14
C PHE A 339 2.26 44.20 0.05
N LEU A 340 2.21 45.53 -0.11
CA LEU A 340 3.35 46.42 0.15
C LEU A 340 3.85 46.32 1.61
N ASP A 341 2.93 46.22 2.58
CA ASP A 341 3.28 46.00 3.99
C ASP A 341 4.07 44.70 4.20
N GLU A 342 3.65 43.59 3.58
CA GLU A 342 4.37 42.32 3.68
C GLU A 342 5.73 42.37 2.96
N LEU A 343 5.81 42.98 1.76
CA LEU A 343 7.07 43.17 1.05
C LEU A 343 8.06 44.07 1.81
N GLY A 344 7.56 45.08 2.53
CA GLY A 344 8.37 45.97 3.36
C GLY A 344 9.07 45.25 4.51
N LYS A 345 8.44 44.22 5.08
CA LYS A 345 9.03 43.41 6.18
C LYS A 345 10.20 42.55 5.76
N ILE A 346 10.29 42.20 4.47
CA ILE A 346 11.40 41.40 3.95
C ILE A 346 12.45 42.27 3.24
N SER A 347 12.16 43.53 2.92
CA SER A 347 13.12 44.44 2.25
C SER A 347 14.15 45.04 3.22
N ASN A 348 13.87 44.97 4.53
CA ASN A 348 14.78 45.30 5.62
C ASN A 348 15.40 44.02 6.18
#